data_AF-A0A925TYV3-F1
#
_entry.id   AF-A0A925TYV3-F1
#
_cell.length_a   1.000
_cell.length_b   1.000
_cell.length_c   1.000
_cell.angle_alpha   90.00
_cell.angle_beta   90.00
_cell.angle_gamma   90.00
#
_symmetry.space_group_name_H-M   'P 1'
#
loop_
_entity.id
_entity.type
_entity.pdbx_description
1 polymer ?
#
loop_
_entity_poly.entity_id
_entity_poly.type
_entity_poly.pdbx_seq_one_letter_code
_entity_poly.pdbx_strand_id
1 'polypeptide(L)' 'MVKGYLVVVLCILFLTANKMHAQILQPVKWEASYTATGVNEYTLILKAAIDEGWKVYSKDLPDVAIRPKPTSVKF' A
#
# COMPACT_ATOMS: atom_id res chain seq x y z
N MET A 1 26.01 -38.73 20.59
CA MET A 1 26.48 -37.60 19.78
C MET A 1 25.41 -36.97 18.87
N VAL A 2 24.29 -37.64 18.52
CA VAL A 2 23.30 -37.11 17.55
C VAL A 2 22.30 -36.09 18.13
N LYS A 3 22.05 -36.14 19.46
CA LYS A 3 21.02 -35.32 20.14
C LYS A 3 21.33 -33.81 20.14
N GLY A 4 22.60 -33.42 20.30
CA GLY A 4 23.03 -32.02 20.33
C GLY A 4 22.97 -31.35 18.96
N TYR A 5 23.28 -32.11 17.90
CA TYR A 5 23.18 -31.62 16.52
C TYR A 5 21.72 -31.32 16.14
N LEU A 6 20.79 -32.16 16.61
CA LEU A 6 19.36 -31.96 16.40
C LEU A 6 18.84 -30.67 17.07
N VAL A 7 19.32 -30.36 18.28
CA VAL A 7 18.99 -29.11 18.98
C VAL A 7 19.54 -27.89 18.23
N VAL A 8 20.78 -27.97 17.75
CA VAL A 8 21.40 -26.89 16.96
C VAL A 8 20.63 -26.64 15.66
N VAL A 9 20.25 -27.71 14.95
CA VAL A 9 19.42 -27.61 13.74
C VAL A 9 18.06 -26.99 14.05
N LEU A 10 17.42 -27.35 15.16
CA LEU A 10 16.14 -26.78 15.57
C LEU A 10 16.26 -25.27 15.90
N CYS A 11 17.33 -24.87 16.59
CA CYS A 11 17.59 -23.47 16.91
C CYS A 11 17.84 -22.62 15.65
N ILE A 12 18.57 -23.15 14.67
CA ILE A 12 18.79 -22.49 13.38
C ILE A 12 17.46 -22.32 12.62
N LEU A 13 16.61 -23.35 12.61
CA LEU A 13 15.30 -23.27 11.99
C LEU A 13 14.43 -22.17 12.62
N PHE A 14 14.42 -22.10 13.95
CA PHE A 14 13.65 -21.10 14.71
C PHE A 14 14.13 -19.66 14.48
N LEU A 15 15.43 -19.45 14.32
CA LEU A 15 16.02 -18.14 14.00
C LEU A 15 15.63 -17.64 12.61
N THR A 16 15.44 -18.56 11.64
CA THR A 16 15.06 -18.20 10.26
C THR A 16 13.55 -18.00 10.07
N ALA A 17 12.71 -18.63 10.89
CA ALA A 17 11.25 -18.57 10.78
C ALA A 17 10.67 -17.14 10.96
N ASN A 18 11.34 -16.29 11.74
CA ASN A 18 10.87 -14.93 12.05
C ASN A 18 11.14 -13.90 10.93
N LYS A 19 11.73 -14.30 9.79
CA LYS A 19 12.06 -13.39 8.67
C LYS A 19 11.00 -13.30 7.58
N MET A 20 9.90 -14.05 7.68
CA MET A 20 8.80 -13.97 6.72
C MET A 20 7.89 -12.77 7.00
N HIS A 21 8.21 -11.61 6.42
CA HIS A 21 7.29 -10.48 6.36
C HIS A 21 6.43 -10.59 5.09
N ALA A 22 5.15 -10.91 5.24
CA ALA A 22 4.16 -10.70 4.19
C ALA A 22 3.78 -9.21 4.17
N GLN A 23 4.55 -8.40 3.44
CA GLN A 23 4.25 -6.97 3.32
C GLN A 23 3.08 -6.78 2.37
N ILE A 24 2.09 -5.98 2.78
CA ILE A 24 1.08 -5.47 1.85
C ILE A 24 1.82 -4.56 0.88
N LEU A 25 1.82 -4.94 -0.40
CA LEU A 25 2.38 -4.10 -1.45
C LEU A 25 1.61 -2.78 -1.49
N GLN A 26 2.33 -1.66 -1.44
CA GLN A 26 1.79 -0.31 -1.55
C GLN A 26 2.26 0.34 -2.86
N PRO A 27 1.68 -0.07 -4.00
CA PRO A 27 2.16 0.34 -5.32
C PRO A 27 1.72 1.76 -5.70
N VAL A 28 0.83 2.36 -4.91
CA VAL A 28 0.41 3.75 -5.06
C VAL A 28 0.63 4.48 -3.75
N LYS A 29 1.55 5.45 -3.77
CA LYS A 29 1.84 6.32 -2.62
C LYS A 29 1.21 7.69 -2.87
N TRP A 30 0.49 8.20 -1.87
CA TRP A 30 -0.25 9.45 -1.97
C TRP A 30 0.38 10.54 -1.09
N GLU A 31 0.50 11.74 -1.65
CA GLU A 31 0.80 12.97 -0.94
C GLU A 31 -0.37 13.92 -1.13
N ALA A 32 -0.84 14.53 -0.03
CA ALA A 32 -1.91 15.52 -0.05
C ALA A 32 -1.38 16.85 0.48
N SER A 33 -1.64 17.92 -0.26
CA SER A 33 -1.33 19.28 0.16
C SER A 33 -2.44 20.24 -0.28
N TYR A 34 -2.37 21.48 0.18
CA TYR A 34 -3.32 22.52 -0.21
C TYR A 34 -2.61 23.86 -0.38
N THR A 35 -3.22 24.75 -1.13
CA THR A 35 -2.75 26.14 -1.31
C THR A 35 -3.94 27.08 -1.20
N ALA A 36 -3.83 28.11 -0.37
CA ALA A 36 -4.86 29.15 -0.27
C ALA A 36 -4.86 29.98 -1.56
N THR A 37 -6.04 30.15 -2.16
CA THR A 37 -6.20 30.90 -3.42
C THR A 37 -7.12 32.11 -3.27
N GLY A 38 -7.72 32.30 -2.10
CA GLY A 38 -8.61 33.43 -1.81
C GLY A 38 -9.06 33.45 -0.34
N VAL A 39 -10.08 34.26 -0.05
CA VAL A 39 -10.71 34.29 1.29
C VAL A 39 -11.55 33.02 1.45
N ASN A 40 -11.12 32.13 2.34
CA ASN A 40 -11.74 30.81 2.57
C ASN A 40 -11.76 29.89 1.33
N GLU A 41 -10.88 30.13 0.36
CA GLU A 41 -10.74 29.27 -0.83
C GLU A 41 -9.38 28.59 -0.84
N TYR A 42 -9.40 27.28 -1.10
CA TYR A 42 -8.21 26.44 -1.12
C TYR A 42 -8.23 25.50 -2.32
N THR A 43 -7.10 25.41 -3.01
CA THR A 43 -6.84 24.36 -4.00
C THR A 43 -6.21 23.17 -3.28
N LEU A 44 -6.84 22.01 -3.38
CA LEU A 44 -6.32 20.74 -2.88
C LEU A 44 -5.49 20.05 -3.97
N ILE A 45 -4.31 19.57 -3.61
CA ILE A 45 -3.39 18.89 -4.52
C ILE A 45 -3.19 17.48 -3.99
N LEU A 46 -3.63 16.49 -4.78
CA LEU A 46 -3.47 15.06 -4.48
C LEU A 46 -2.50 14.47 -5.50
N LYS A 47 -1.32 14.06 -5.04
CA LYS A 47 -0.25 13.51 -5.89
C LYS A 47 -0.10 12.02 -5.63
N ALA A 48 -0.19 11.22 -6.68
CA ALA A 48 0.08 9.78 -6.63
C ALA A 48 1.42 9.45 -7.32
N ALA A 49 2.31 8.77 -6.60
CA ALA A 49 3.41 8.03 -7.21
C ALA A 49 2.94 6.59 -7.41
N ILE A 50 2.86 6.14 -8.67
CA ILE A 50 2.29 4.85 -9.07
C ILE A 50 3.40 3.99 -9.68
N ASP A 51 3.64 2.82 -9.09
CA ASP A 51 4.58 1.84 -9.61
C ASP A 51 4.10 1.28 -10.96
N GLU A 52 5.05 0.83 -11.79
CA GLU A 52 4.76 0.32 -13.13
C GLU A 52 3.73 -0.83 -13.10
N GLY A 53 2.82 -0.85 -14.08
CA GLY A 53 1.74 -1.83 -14.19
C GLY A 53 0.48 -1.49 -13.37
N TRP A 54 0.56 -0.56 -12.42
CA TRP A 54 -0.59 -0.13 -11.62
C TRP A 54 -1.32 1.04 -12.26
N LYS A 55 -2.62 1.16 -11.94
CA LYS A 55 -3.50 2.23 -12.43
C LYS A 55 -4.39 2.73 -11.30
N VAL A 56 -4.59 4.04 -11.24
CA VAL A 56 -5.64 4.67 -10.43
C VAL A 56 -6.83 4.94 -11.35
N TYR A 57 -8.01 4.49 -10.93
CA TYR A 57 -9.23 4.67 -11.71
C TYR A 57 -9.87 6.02 -11.44
N SER A 58 -10.55 6.52 -12.48
CA SER A 58 -11.41 7.69 -12.39
C SER A 58 -12.42 7.53 -11.24
N LYS A 59 -12.78 8.65 -10.62
CA LYS A 59 -13.94 8.71 -9.72
C LYS A 59 -15.24 8.47 -10.49
N ASP A 60 -15.31 8.99 -11.71
CA ASP A 60 -16.46 8.89 -12.60
C ASP A 60 -16.30 7.65 -13.47
N LEU A 61 -17.02 6.59 -13.11
CA LEU A 61 -17.05 5.32 -13.82
C LEU A 61 -18.48 5.06 -14.30
N PRO A 62 -18.66 4.44 -15.49
CA PRO A 62 -19.96 3.98 -15.95
C PRO A 62 -20.60 3.04 -14.92
N ASP A 63 -21.92 3.12 -14.76
CA ASP A 63 -22.63 2.23 -13.85
C ASP A 63 -22.84 0.86 -14.50
N VAL A 64 -21.81 0.03 -14.39
CA VAL A 64 -21.78 -1.35 -14.87
C VAL A 64 -21.65 -2.31 -13.69
N ALA A 65 -22.18 -3.53 -13.86
CA ALA A 65 -22.24 -4.55 -12.82
C ALA A 65 -20.86 -4.98 -12.28
N ILE A 66 -19.80 -4.87 -13.10
CA ILE A 66 -18.43 -5.19 -12.72
C ILE A 66 -17.57 -3.95 -12.94
N ARG A 67 -17.11 -3.33 -11.85
CA ARG A 67 -16.22 -2.16 -11.90
C ARG A 67 -15.17 -2.16 -10.79
N PRO A 68 -14.01 -1.53 -11.00
CA PRO A 68 -13.07 -1.26 -9.92
C PRO A 68 -13.70 -0.30 -8.89
N LYS A 69 -13.20 -0.36 -7.65
CA LYS A 69 -13.64 0.61 -6.63
C LYS A 69 -13.13 2.01 -7.04
N PRO A 70 -14.02 3.00 -7.19
CA PRO A 70 -13.64 4.35 -7.59
C PRO A 70 -12.89 5.07 -6.46
N THR A 71 -12.04 6.03 -6.86
CA THR A 71 -11.32 6.90 -5.92
C THR A 71 -12.29 7.79 -5.16
N SER A 72 -12.15 7.88 -3.83
CA SER A 72 -13.01 8.69 -2.96
C SER A 72 -12.17 9.72 -2.20
N VAL A 73 -12.62 10.98 -2.21
CA VAL A 73 -12.11 12.06 -1.37
C VAL A 73 -13.23 12.43 -0.39
N LYS A 74 -12.93 12.45 0.90
CA LYS A 74 -13.86 12.81 1.98
C LYS A 74 -13.36 14.09 2.66
N PHE A 75 -14.28 15.00 2.94
CA PHE A 75 -14.06 16.27 3.62
C PHE A 75 -14.78 16.27 4.96
#